data_AF-A0A159Z518-F1
#
_entry.id   AF-A0A159Z518-F1
#
_cell.length_a   1.000
_cell.length_b   1.000
_cell.length_c   1.000
_cell.angle_alpha   90.00
_cell.angle_beta   90.00
_cell.angle_gamma   90.00
#
_symmetry.space_group_name_H-M   'P 1'
#
loop_
_entity.id
_entity.type
_entity.pdbx_description
1 polymer ?
#
loop_
_entity_poly.entity_id
_entity_poly.type
_entity_poly.pdbx_seq_one_letter_code
_entity_poly.pdbx_strand_id
1 'polypeptide(L)'
;MAPGRGASSGDLVVAYRSSINVLPERSQLSLRVNGELAGAFLLTSFANFTPVTLRTSALRPGLNRIQIDVAHHHRIFCGPEASFAVWTELLLPQSGVRVDTARIGVDAAGFLAAVSAQVASGAPIDIRAEGALDPQLLRHLASRLTGTLSATPDFRIVSTWTPQTGAPPKARITVLQGGTGRASIEQGGDGAVVLLLDPASGWSCHWMPCCRLSRPAAMATKPSCRRAPCPRATGSGDALCRSRPRRHHCPRPLHLA
;
A
#
# COMPACT_ATOMS: atom_id res chain seq x y z
N MET A 1 -8.86 -12.12 -21.82
CA MET A 1 -7.75 -11.15 -21.78
C MET A 1 -7.89 -10.28 -23.01
N ALA A 2 -8.52 -9.11 -22.88
CA ALA A 2 -8.74 -8.20 -24.02
C ALA A 2 -7.50 -7.30 -24.21
N PRO A 3 -7.14 -6.94 -25.45
CA PRO A 3 -5.98 -6.09 -25.72
C PRO A 3 -6.20 -4.69 -25.15
N GLY A 4 -5.20 -4.18 -24.44
CA GLY A 4 -5.21 -2.84 -23.84
C GLY A 4 -5.30 -1.76 -24.89
N ARG A 5 -6.38 -0.96 -24.85
CA ARG A 5 -6.57 0.19 -25.73
C ARG A 5 -5.52 1.27 -25.44
N GLY A 6 -4.84 1.68 -26.51
CA GLY A 6 -4.40 3.05 -26.79
C GLY A 6 -3.32 3.62 -25.88
N ALA A 7 -2.16 3.88 -26.47
CA ALA A 7 -1.18 4.77 -25.86
C ALA A 7 -1.85 6.15 -25.65
N SER A 8 -1.79 6.69 -24.43
CA SER A 8 -2.45 7.94 -24.07
C SER A 8 -1.46 9.10 -24.17
N SER A 9 -1.89 10.21 -24.77
CA SER A 9 -1.10 11.45 -24.72
C SER A 9 -1.14 12.02 -23.31
N GLY A 10 0.02 12.37 -22.77
CA GLY A 10 0.13 13.02 -21.46
C GLY A 10 1.29 14.01 -21.40
N ASP A 11 1.21 14.88 -20.40
CA ASP A 11 2.24 15.86 -20.10
C ASP A 11 3.16 15.29 -19.00
N LEU A 12 4.43 15.04 -19.34
CA LEU A 12 5.47 14.68 -18.40
C LEU A 12 6.16 15.96 -17.91
N VAL A 13 6.05 16.23 -16.62
CA VAL A 13 6.64 17.40 -15.98
C VAL A 13 7.89 16.98 -15.22
N VAL A 14 8.98 17.72 -15.42
CA VAL A 14 10.22 17.55 -14.66
C VAL A 14 10.62 18.89 -14.06
N ALA A 15 10.54 18.98 -12.73
CA ALA A 15 11.06 20.11 -11.98
C ALA A 15 12.52 19.84 -11.63
N TYR A 16 13.43 20.63 -12.19
CA TYR A 16 14.87 20.39 -12.04
C TYR A 16 15.63 21.67 -11.70
N ARG A 17 16.83 21.46 -11.14
CA ARG A 17 17.90 22.47 -11.08
C ARG A 17 19.24 21.78 -11.30
N SER A 18 20.25 22.53 -11.71
CA SER A 18 21.60 22.00 -11.97
C SER A 18 22.65 22.84 -11.28
N SER A 19 23.85 22.27 -11.12
CA SER A 19 24.98 23.01 -10.59
C SER A 19 25.35 24.17 -11.52
N ILE A 20 25.84 25.27 -10.96
CA ILE A 20 26.30 26.44 -11.72
C ILE A 20 27.52 26.13 -12.61
N ASN A 21 28.15 24.96 -12.42
CA ASN A 21 29.30 24.52 -13.21
C ASN A 21 28.90 23.87 -14.53
N VAL A 22 27.62 23.58 -14.73
CA VAL A 22 27.09 23.03 -15.99
C VAL A 22 27.16 24.09 -17.10
N LEU A 23 27.59 23.67 -18.29
CA LEU A 23 27.56 24.46 -19.53
C LEU A 23 26.20 24.28 -20.23
N PRO A 24 25.29 25.28 -20.23
CA PRO A 24 23.94 25.13 -20.76
C PRO A 24 23.84 24.71 -22.21
N GLU A 25 24.73 25.22 -23.05
CA GLU A 25 24.65 25.10 -24.51
C GLU A 25 24.96 23.66 -24.98
N ARG A 26 25.57 22.85 -24.10
CA ARG A 26 25.99 21.47 -24.41
C ARG A 26 25.46 20.43 -23.43
N SER A 27 24.79 20.86 -22.37
CA SER A 27 24.28 19.95 -21.34
C SER A 27 22.77 19.79 -21.49
N GLN A 28 22.30 18.54 -21.53
CA GLN A 28 20.91 18.23 -21.82
C GLN A 28 20.39 17.11 -20.93
N LEU A 29 19.09 17.12 -20.70
CA LEU A 29 18.33 16.01 -20.14
C LEU A 29 17.37 15.49 -21.20
N SER A 30 17.35 14.19 -21.40
CA SER A 30 16.40 13.51 -22.29
C SER A 30 15.55 12.51 -21.53
N LEU A 31 14.29 12.39 -21.93
CA LEU A 31 13.30 11.52 -21.30
C LEU A 31 12.81 10.48 -22.30
N ARG A 32 12.76 9.23 -21.85
CA ARG A 32 12.13 8.12 -22.58
C ARG A 32 11.00 7.53 -21.76
N VAL A 33 9.88 7.25 -22.41
CA VAL A 33 8.72 6.60 -21.82
C VAL A 33 8.52 5.27 -22.52
N ASN A 34 8.60 4.17 -21.77
CA ASN A 34 8.51 2.81 -22.29
C ASN A 34 9.49 2.55 -23.46
N GLY A 35 10.67 3.18 -23.43
CA GLY A 35 11.72 3.09 -24.46
C GLY A 35 11.63 4.14 -25.58
N GLU A 36 10.47 4.78 -25.75
CA GLU A 36 10.24 5.81 -26.77
C GLU A 36 10.69 7.19 -26.29
N LEU A 37 11.40 7.96 -27.13
CA LEU A 37 11.86 9.30 -26.77
C LEU A 37 10.67 10.25 -26.65
N ALA A 38 10.44 10.78 -25.44
CA ALA A 38 9.44 11.81 -25.20
C ALA A 38 9.95 13.22 -25.53
N GLY A 39 11.26 13.45 -25.38
CA GLY A 39 11.89 14.71 -25.72
C GLY A 39 13.20 14.94 -24.97
N ALA A 40 13.82 16.08 -25.23
CA ALA A 40 15.00 16.54 -24.54
C ALA A 40 14.99 18.07 -24.39
N PHE A 41 15.69 18.59 -23.41
CA PHE A 41 15.87 20.03 -23.20
C PHE A 41 17.25 20.34 -22.62
N LEU A 42 17.73 21.57 -22.87
CA LEU A 42 18.99 22.07 -22.32
C LEU A 42 18.86 22.40 -20.83
N LEU A 43 19.93 22.17 -20.08
CA LEU A 43 19.99 22.44 -18.65
C LEU A 43 20.33 23.90 -18.38
N THR A 44 19.29 24.72 -18.19
CA THR A 44 19.40 26.19 -18.00
C THR A 44 18.97 26.67 -16.62
N SER A 45 18.41 25.78 -15.79
CA SER A 45 17.98 26.12 -14.43
C SER A 45 19.06 25.82 -13.39
N PHE A 46 19.48 26.84 -12.64
CA PHE A 46 20.59 26.74 -11.68
C PHE A 46 20.23 27.08 -10.23
N ALA A 47 19.38 28.09 -10.02
CA ALA A 47 19.07 28.59 -8.69
C ALA A 47 17.86 27.88 -8.06
N ASN A 48 16.72 27.91 -8.77
CA ASN A 48 15.44 27.40 -8.30
C ASN A 48 15.02 26.19 -9.12
N PHE A 49 14.23 25.28 -8.55
CA PHE A 49 13.61 24.24 -9.34
C PHE A 49 12.68 24.85 -10.39
N THR A 50 12.90 24.52 -11.65
CA THR A 50 12.09 25.01 -12.78
C THR A 50 11.39 23.84 -13.46
N PRO A 51 10.06 23.87 -13.62
CA PRO A 51 9.34 22.82 -14.32
C PRO A 51 9.51 22.95 -15.83
N VAL A 52 9.83 21.82 -16.48
CA VAL A 52 9.75 21.66 -17.94
C VAL A 52 8.71 20.61 -18.25
N THR A 53 7.84 20.90 -19.21
CA THR A 53 6.79 19.97 -19.65
C THR A 53 7.15 19.39 -21.03
N LEU A 54 7.17 18.07 -21.13
CA LEU A 54 7.33 17.33 -22.38
C LEU A 54 6.05 16.53 -22.66
N ARG A 55 5.56 16.59 -23.89
CA ARG A 55 4.41 15.80 -24.32
C ARG A 55 4.88 14.42 -24.77
N THR A 56 4.14 13.38 -24.42
CA THR A 56 4.40 12.02 -24.88
C THR A 56 3.10 11.29 -25.18
N SER A 57 3.08 10.50 -26.24
CA SER A 57 2.01 9.55 -26.57
C SER A 57 2.29 8.14 -26.07
N ALA A 58 3.47 7.87 -25.50
CA ALA A 58 3.95 6.52 -25.19
C ALA A 58 3.43 5.98 -23.84
N LEU A 59 2.68 6.78 -23.09
CA LEU A 59 2.07 6.35 -21.83
C LEU A 59 1.01 5.28 -22.09
N ARG A 60 0.91 4.33 -21.18
CA ARG A 60 -0.07 3.24 -21.22
C ARG A 60 -0.82 3.17 -19.89
N PRO A 61 -2.06 2.66 -19.86
CA PRO A 61 -2.73 2.36 -18.61
C PRO A 61 -1.87 1.42 -17.73
N GLY A 62 -1.74 1.74 -16.45
CA GLY A 62 -0.94 0.98 -15.48
C GLY A 62 0.50 1.49 -15.33
N LEU A 63 1.42 0.56 -15.06
CA LEU A 63 2.83 0.89 -14.81
C LEU A 63 3.54 1.30 -16.09
N ASN A 64 4.31 2.40 -16.01
CA ASN A 64 5.12 2.93 -17.09
C ASN A 64 6.58 3.03 -16.63
N ARG A 65 7.53 2.73 -17.52
CA ARG A 65 8.95 2.95 -17.27
C ARG A 65 9.35 4.31 -17.83
N ILE A 66 9.84 5.19 -16.96
CA ILE A 66 10.41 6.48 -17.33
C ILE A 66 11.93 6.38 -17.17
N GLN A 67 12.67 6.61 -18.23
CA GLN A 67 14.12 6.70 -18.21
C GLN A 67 14.54 8.15 -18.42
N ILE A 68 15.47 8.61 -17.59
CA ILE A 68 16.04 9.94 -17.61
C ILE A 68 17.53 9.80 -17.88
N ASP A 69 17.97 10.34 -19.01
CA ASP A 69 19.39 10.36 -19.37
C ASP A 69 19.86 11.81 -19.32
N VAL A 70 20.94 12.07 -18.57
CA VAL A 70 21.51 13.41 -18.38
C VAL A 70 22.93 13.43 -18.92
N ALA A 71 23.21 14.37 -19.81
CA ALA A 71 24.55 14.63 -20.33
C ALA A 71 25.03 15.98 -19.80
N HIS A 72 26.08 15.97 -18.98
CA HIS A 72 26.69 17.16 -18.43
C HIS A 72 28.01 17.49 -19.13
N HIS A 73 28.23 18.78 -19.36
CA HIS A 73 29.53 19.34 -19.69
C HIS A 73 29.86 20.43 -18.67
N HIS A 74 31.07 20.40 -18.13
CA HIS A 74 31.54 21.45 -17.23
C HIS A 74 31.92 22.70 -18.04
N ARG A 75 31.60 23.90 -17.53
CA ARG A 75 31.71 25.17 -18.28
C ARG A 75 33.13 25.70 -18.50
N ILE A 76 34.09 25.27 -17.67
CA ILE A 76 35.49 25.72 -17.74
C ILE A 76 36.43 24.54 -17.97
N PHE A 77 36.44 23.59 -17.05
CA PHE A 77 37.36 22.46 -17.06
C PHE A 77 36.85 21.27 -17.89
N CYS A 78 37.81 20.55 -18.47
CA CYS A 78 37.63 19.22 -19.05
C CYS A 78 38.33 18.18 -18.15
N GLY A 79 37.87 16.93 -18.18
CA GLY A 79 38.49 15.82 -17.44
C GLY A 79 37.56 15.18 -16.41
N PRO A 80 37.97 14.03 -15.84
CA PRO A 80 37.15 13.26 -14.91
C PRO A 80 36.87 14.02 -13.61
N GLU A 81 37.79 14.85 -13.13
CA GLU A 81 37.63 15.63 -11.90
C GLU A 81 36.45 16.62 -12.03
N ALA A 82 36.31 17.24 -13.20
CA ALA A 82 35.23 18.18 -13.49
C ALA A 82 33.84 17.50 -13.51
N SER A 83 33.79 16.20 -13.82
CA SER A 83 32.54 15.44 -13.87
C SER A 83 31.86 15.28 -12.51
N PHE A 84 32.62 15.35 -11.41
CA PHE A 84 32.08 15.29 -10.06
C PHE A 84 31.52 16.63 -9.57
N ALA A 85 31.86 17.74 -10.24
CA ALA A 85 31.40 19.08 -9.90
C ALA A 85 30.13 19.51 -10.65
N VAL A 86 29.67 18.69 -11.61
CA VAL A 86 28.42 18.88 -12.35
C VAL A 86 27.36 17.93 -11.82
N TRP A 87 26.15 18.45 -11.63
CA TRP A 87 25.02 17.66 -11.16
C TRP A 87 23.71 18.29 -11.61
N THR A 88 22.67 17.48 -11.67
CA THR A 88 21.27 17.90 -11.82
C THR A 88 20.45 17.19 -10.77
N GLU A 89 19.62 17.96 -10.08
CA GLU A 89 18.69 17.48 -9.07
C GLU A 89 17.26 17.60 -9.59
N LEU A 90 16.44 16.59 -9.32
CA LEU A 90 15.03 16.56 -9.68
C LEU A 90 14.16 16.62 -8.43
N LEU A 91 13.20 17.53 -8.41
CA LEU A 91 12.24 17.62 -7.32
C LEU A 91 11.06 16.69 -7.61
N LEU A 92 11.13 15.47 -7.06
CA LEU A 92 10.15 14.40 -7.33
C LEU A 92 8.70 14.77 -7.00
N PRO A 93 8.36 15.46 -5.89
CA PRO A 93 6.97 15.85 -5.61
C PRO A 93 6.35 16.81 -6.63
N GLN A 94 7.19 17.49 -7.43
CA GLN A 94 6.77 18.40 -8.50
C GLN A 94 7.05 17.84 -9.90
N SER A 95 7.49 16.58 -9.98
CA SER A 95 7.80 15.88 -11.22
C SER A 95 6.89 14.66 -11.38
N GLY A 96 6.58 14.30 -12.62
CA GLY A 96 5.74 13.15 -12.92
C GLY A 96 4.78 13.42 -14.07
N VAL A 97 3.79 12.54 -14.21
CA VAL A 97 2.77 12.68 -15.25
C VAL A 97 1.64 13.55 -14.71
N ARG A 98 1.33 14.64 -15.41
CA ARG A 98 0.16 15.46 -15.13
C ARG A 98 -1.06 14.75 -15.69
N VAL A 99 -1.95 14.35 -14.78
CA VAL A 99 -3.22 13.68 -15.10
C VAL A 99 -4.36 14.59 -14.66
N ASP A 100 -5.34 14.75 -15.52
CA ASP A 100 -6.61 15.38 -15.16
C ASP A 100 -7.33 14.47 -14.16
N THR A 101 -7.66 14.98 -12.98
CA THR A 101 -8.31 14.22 -11.91
C THR A 101 -9.66 13.65 -12.36
N ALA A 102 -10.37 14.33 -13.27
CA ALA A 102 -11.61 13.82 -13.84
C ALA A 102 -11.42 12.56 -14.70
N ARG A 103 -10.19 12.28 -15.14
CA ARG A 103 -9.83 11.08 -15.91
C ARG A 103 -9.32 9.93 -15.05
N ILE A 104 -9.10 10.15 -13.75
CA ILE A 104 -8.77 9.06 -12.83
C ILE A 104 -10.05 8.25 -12.62
N GLY A 105 -10.05 7.02 -13.16
CA GLY A 105 -11.19 6.12 -13.04
C GLY A 105 -11.48 5.74 -11.59
N VAL A 106 -12.75 5.51 -11.29
CA VAL A 106 -13.19 4.97 -10.00
C VAL A 106 -13.16 3.44 -10.07
N ASP A 107 -11.95 2.92 -10.29
CA ASP A 107 -11.66 1.49 -10.44
C ASP A 107 -10.33 1.13 -9.76
N ALA A 108 -9.93 -0.14 -9.83
CA ALA A 108 -8.69 -0.61 -9.19
C ALA A 108 -7.43 0.09 -9.73
N ALA A 109 -7.40 0.39 -11.03
CA ALA A 109 -6.25 1.04 -11.65
C ALA A 109 -6.17 2.52 -11.25
N GLY A 110 -7.30 3.22 -11.22
CA GLY A 110 -7.39 4.60 -10.76
C GLY A 110 -7.10 4.74 -9.27
N PHE A 111 -7.56 3.79 -8.44
CA PHE A 111 -7.18 3.75 -7.03
C PHE A 111 -5.66 3.57 -6.85
N LEU A 112 -5.03 2.63 -7.56
CA LEU A 112 -3.58 2.45 -7.50
C LEU A 112 -2.81 3.68 -7.99
N ALA A 113 -3.30 4.35 -9.04
CA ALA A 113 -2.71 5.59 -9.53
C ALA A 113 -2.81 6.71 -8.47
N ALA A 114 -3.97 6.84 -7.82
CA ALA A 114 -4.19 7.82 -6.78
C ALA A 114 -3.35 7.55 -5.52
N VAL A 115 -3.23 6.28 -5.09
CA VAL A 115 -2.34 5.86 -4.00
C VAL A 115 -0.88 6.16 -4.35
N SER A 116 -0.44 5.82 -5.56
CA SER A 116 0.92 6.11 -6.03
C SER A 116 1.23 7.60 -5.98
N ALA A 117 0.28 8.44 -6.40
CA ALA A 117 0.42 9.90 -6.35
C ALA A 117 0.42 10.45 -4.92
N GLN A 118 -0.34 9.86 -3.99
CA GLN A 118 -0.33 10.24 -2.57
C GLN A 118 1.03 9.92 -1.96
N VAL A 119 1.54 8.69 -2.15
CA VAL A 119 2.85 8.27 -1.64
C VAL A 119 3.99 9.10 -2.24
N ALA A 120 3.95 9.37 -3.54
CA ALA A 120 4.95 10.21 -4.21
C ALA A 120 4.96 11.66 -3.70
N SER A 121 3.84 12.14 -3.17
CA SER A 121 3.77 13.46 -2.52
C SER A 121 4.31 13.48 -1.08
N GLY A 122 4.70 12.32 -0.53
CA GLY A 122 5.14 12.17 0.86
C GLY A 122 4.00 12.24 1.88
N ALA A 123 2.75 12.24 1.44
CA ALA A 123 1.59 12.27 2.31
C ALA A 123 1.17 10.85 2.73
N PRO A 124 0.67 10.66 3.97
CA PRO A 124 0.21 9.36 4.42
C PRO A 124 -1.07 8.93 3.70
N ILE A 125 -1.29 7.61 3.67
CA ILE A 125 -2.55 6.98 3.27
C ILE A 125 -3.40 6.80 4.52
N ASP A 126 -4.50 7.56 4.60
CA ASP A 126 -5.44 7.43 5.70
C ASP A 126 -6.29 6.15 5.55
N ILE A 127 -6.33 5.36 6.61
CA ILE A 127 -7.27 4.27 6.83
C ILE A 127 -8.32 4.78 7.83
N ARG A 128 -9.49 5.13 7.31
CA ARG A 128 -10.60 5.66 8.10
C ARG A 128 -11.47 4.52 8.60
N ALA A 129 -11.66 4.44 9.92
CA ALA A 129 -12.51 3.43 10.52
C ALA A 129 -13.10 3.93 11.85
N GLU A 130 -14.23 3.35 12.25
CA GLU A 130 -14.73 3.47 13.61
C GLU A 130 -14.39 2.20 14.41
N GLY A 131 -13.85 2.39 15.61
CA GLY A 131 -13.45 1.30 16.50
C GLY A 131 -12.14 0.60 16.11
N ALA A 132 -11.90 -0.56 16.71
CA ALA A 132 -10.70 -1.35 16.46
C ALA A 132 -10.76 -2.05 15.09
N LEU A 133 -9.67 -1.93 14.33
CA LEU A 133 -9.48 -2.67 13.08
C LEU A 133 -8.85 -4.04 13.35
N ASP A 134 -9.28 -5.05 12.59
CA ASP A 134 -8.66 -6.38 12.64
C ASP A 134 -7.19 -6.33 12.19
N PRO A 135 -6.23 -6.76 13.04
CA PRO A 135 -4.81 -6.81 12.67
C PRO A 135 -4.49 -7.73 11.48
N GLN A 136 -5.32 -8.74 11.18
CA GLN A 136 -5.13 -9.56 9.97
C GLN A 136 -5.48 -8.78 8.71
N LEU A 137 -6.63 -8.09 8.70
CA LEU A 137 -7.02 -7.20 7.61
C LEU A 137 -5.94 -6.14 7.31
N LEU A 138 -5.43 -5.47 8.35
CA LEU A 138 -4.37 -4.46 8.19
C LEU A 138 -3.10 -5.04 7.54
N ARG A 139 -2.66 -6.23 7.96
CA ARG A 139 -1.50 -6.91 7.36
C ARG A 139 -1.75 -7.31 5.91
N HIS A 140 -2.95 -7.79 5.60
CA HIS A 140 -3.32 -8.12 4.22
C HIS A 140 -3.36 -6.89 3.32
N LEU A 141 -3.93 -5.79 3.79
CA LEU A 141 -3.92 -4.50 3.09
C LEU A 141 -2.51 -4.00 2.85
N ALA A 142 -1.70 -3.93 3.91
CA ALA A 142 -0.32 -3.45 3.83
C ALA A 142 0.51 -4.31 2.85
N SER A 143 0.44 -5.64 2.97
CA SER A 143 1.20 -6.54 2.06
C SER A 143 0.77 -6.42 0.60
N ARG A 144 -0.53 -6.28 0.32
CA ARG A 144 -1.05 -6.08 -1.05
C ARG A 144 -0.58 -4.76 -1.66
N LEU A 145 -0.67 -3.67 -0.89
CA LEU A 145 -0.29 -2.33 -1.38
C LEU A 145 1.22 -2.19 -1.50
N THR A 146 2.00 -2.59 -0.50
CA THR A 146 3.46 -2.55 -0.58
C THR A 146 4.00 -3.45 -1.70
N GLY A 147 3.35 -4.58 -2.01
CA GLY A 147 3.74 -5.44 -3.12
C GLY A 147 3.39 -4.90 -4.52
N THR A 148 2.56 -3.86 -4.61
CA THR A 148 2.13 -3.26 -5.89
C THR A 148 2.75 -1.89 -6.15
N LEU A 149 3.11 -1.16 -5.10
CA LEU A 149 3.71 0.17 -5.17
C LEU A 149 5.23 0.10 -5.27
N SER A 150 5.84 1.09 -5.93
CA SER A 150 7.30 1.21 -6.03
C SER A 150 7.96 1.77 -4.77
N ALA A 151 7.16 2.27 -3.81
CA ALA A 151 7.61 2.86 -2.56
C ALA A 151 6.73 2.37 -1.40
N THR A 152 7.30 2.31 -0.20
CA THR A 152 6.57 1.91 1.00
C THR A 152 5.58 3.01 1.41
N PRO A 153 4.27 2.74 1.43
CA PRO A 153 3.29 3.71 1.91
C PRO A 153 3.40 3.90 3.43
N ASP A 154 3.27 5.15 3.88
CA ASP A 154 2.99 5.46 5.28
C ASP A 154 1.48 5.39 5.51
N PHE A 155 1.04 4.54 6.45
CA PHE A 155 -0.38 4.34 6.75
C PHE A 155 -0.73 5.00 8.08
N ARG A 156 -1.82 5.78 8.08
CA ARG A 156 -2.35 6.40 9.29
C ARG A 156 -3.77 5.94 9.55
N ILE A 157 -4.04 5.41 10.73
CA ILE A 157 -5.40 5.05 11.14
C ILE A 157 -6.04 6.27 11.79
N VAL A 158 -7.19 6.69 11.27
CA VAL A 158 -7.93 7.86 11.77
C VAL A 158 -9.43 7.54 11.88
N SER A 159 -10.16 8.32 12.67
CA SER A 159 -11.62 8.22 12.73
C SER A 159 -12.23 8.66 11.39
N THR A 160 -13.40 8.11 11.07
CA THR A 160 -14.18 8.49 9.88
C THR A 160 -14.58 9.96 9.91
N TRP A 161 -14.75 10.51 11.12
CA TRP A 161 -15.16 11.89 11.35
C TRP A 161 -14.00 12.87 11.46
N THR A 162 -12.75 12.43 11.31
CA THR A 162 -11.60 13.34 11.35
C THR A 162 -11.72 14.39 10.24
N PRO A 163 -11.78 15.70 10.59
CA PRO A 163 -11.83 16.76 9.60
C PRO A 163 -10.60 16.72 8.70
N GLN A 164 -10.79 16.90 7.39
CA GLN A 164 -9.66 17.04 6.49
C GLN A 164 -9.08 18.45 6.63
N THR A 165 -7.81 18.53 7.00
CA THR A 165 -7.07 19.79 7.10
C THR A 165 -5.97 19.81 6.05
N GLY A 166 -5.95 20.86 5.22
CA GLY A 166 -4.96 21.01 4.16
C GLY A 166 -5.44 20.50 2.79
N ALA A 167 -4.49 20.06 1.97
CA ALA A 167 -4.78 19.62 0.60
C ALA A 167 -5.65 18.36 0.58
N PRO A 168 -6.62 18.26 -0.36
CA PRO A 168 -7.47 17.08 -0.47
C PRO A 168 -6.61 15.83 -0.74
N PRO A 169 -6.91 14.70 -0.07
CA PRO A 169 -6.14 13.49 -0.24
C PRO A 169 -6.45 12.92 -1.63
N LYS A 170 -5.44 12.35 -2.29
CA LYS A 170 -5.63 11.74 -3.61
C LYS A 170 -6.31 10.38 -3.49
N ALA A 171 -5.95 9.62 -2.45
CA ALA A 171 -6.55 8.33 -2.13
C ALA A 171 -6.68 8.14 -0.63
N ARG A 172 -7.65 7.33 -0.22
CA ARG A 172 -7.80 6.84 1.16
C ARG A 172 -8.52 5.50 1.19
N ILE A 173 -8.44 4.82 2.32
CA ILE A 173 -9.16 3.57 2.56
C ILE A 173 -10.20 3.86 3.64
N THR A 174 -11.42 3.38 3.46
CA THR A 174 -12.48 3.51 4.47
C THR A 174 -13.01 2.12 4.80
N VAL A 175 -13.01 1.77 6.08
CA VAL A 175 -13.53 0.50 6.59
C VAL A 175 -14.84 0.77 7.30
N LEU A 176 -15.94 0.27 6.73
CA LEU A 176 -17.26 0.31 7.35
C LEU A 176 -17.46 -0.97 8.18
N GLN A 177 -17.88 -0.82 9.43
CA GLN A 177 -18.15 -1.95 10.30
C GLN A 177 -19.60 -2.43 10.09
N GLY A 178 -19.80 -3.75 10.04
CA GLY A 178 -21.12 -4.37 10.22
C GLY A 178 -21.83 -4.90 8.98
N GLY A 179 -21.19 -4.96 7.81
CA GLY A 179 -21.85 -5.42 6.59
C GLY A 179 -21.41 -6.79 6.08
N THR A 180 -21.38 -6.92 4.76
CA THR A 180 -21.65 -8.14 3.98
C THR A 180 -20.41 -8.83 3.40
N GLY A 181 -19.21 -8.31 3.65
CA GLY A 181 -17.98 -8.83 3.04
C GLY A 181 -17.74 -8.26 1.64
N ARG A 182 -17.97 -6.96 1.44
CA ARG A 182 -17.85 -6.29 0.14
C ARG A 182 -16.68 -5.32 0.09
N ALA A 183 -16.15 -5.11 -1.10
CA ALA A 183 -15.21 -4.05 -1.40
C ALA A 183 -15.69 -3.29 -2.64
N SER A 184 -15.70 -1.95 -2.55
CA SER A 184 -16.00 -1.07 -3.68
C SER A 184 -14.93 0.02 -3.77
N ILE A 185 -14.81 0.61 -4.96
CA ILE A 185 -14.00 1.81 -5.17
C ILE A 185 -14.98 2.90 -5.55
N GLU A 186 -14.88 4.04 -4.87
CA GLU A 186 -15.82 5.15 -4.99
C GLU A 186 -15.07 6.48 -4.98
N GLN A 187 -15.68 7.54 -5.51
CA GLN A 187 -15.14 8.88 -5.39
C GLN A 187 -15.69 9.52 -4.11
N GLY A 188 -14.79 9.94 -3.21
CA GLY A 188 -15.15 10.67 -2.01
C GLY A 188 -15.60 12.09 -2.32
N GLY A 189 -16.41 12.68 -1.43
CA GLY A 189 -16.81 14.10 -1.54
C GLY A 189 -15.64 15.10 -1.44
N ASP A 190 -14.49 14.66 -0.94
CA ASP A 190 -13.22 15.39 -0.93
C ASP A 190 -12.39 15.19 -2.21
N GLY A 191 -12.94 14.50 -3.22
CA GLY A 191 -12.30 14.22 -4.51
C GLY A 191 -11.35 13.03 -4.51
N ALA A 192 -11.14 12.38 -3.35
CA ALA A 192 -10.27 11.22 -3.22
C ALA A 192 -10.84 9.98 -3.91
N VAL A 193 -9.98 9.12 -4.46
CA VAL A 193 -10.38 7.76 -4.84
C VAL A 193 -10.35 6.89 -3.58
N VAL A 194 -11.51 6.40 -3.16
CA VAL A 194 -11.71 5.70 -1.89
C VAL A 194 -11.86 4.21 -2.14
N LEU A 195 -11.01 3.40 -1.51
CA LEU A 195 -11.27 1.97 -1.37
C LEU A 195 -12.17 1.77 -0.13
N LEU A 196 -13.43 1.45 -0.37
CA LEU A 196 -14.40 1.12 0.65
C LEU A 196 -14.35 -0.38 0.94
N LEU A 197 -14.12 -0.72 2.20
CA LEU A 197 -14.08 -2.09 2.69
C LEU A 197 -15.18 -2.28 3.71
N ASP A 198 -16.02 -3.27 3.48
CA ASP A 198 -17.08 -3.69 4.38
C ASP A 198 -16.82 -5.16 4.75
N PRO A 199 -15.88 -5.43 5.69
CA PRO A 199 -15.54 -6.78 6.11
C PRO A 199 -16.79 -7.48 6.67
N ALA A 200 -17.01 -8.73 6.23
CA ALA A 200 -18.12 -9.52 6.72
C ALA A 200 -18.01 -9.65 8.23
N SER A 201 -19.07 -9.28 8.95
CA SER A 201 -19.12 -9.50 10.39
C SER A 201 -19.08 -11.01 10.66
N GLY A 202 -18.03 -11.47 11.32
CA GLY A 202 -17.89 -12.89 11.65
C GLY A 202 -16.81 -13.24 12.67
N TRP A 203 -15.85 -12.35 12.92
CA TRP A 203 -14.74 -12.65 13.81
C TRP A 203 -14.45 -11.46 14.71
N SER A 204 -15.49 -10.94 15.38
CA SER A 204 -15.27 -10.45 16.74
C SER A 204 -15.04 -11.68 17.62
N CYS A 205 -13.86 -12.29 17.51
CA CYS A 205 -13.29 -12.92 18.68
C CYS A 205 -12.96 -11.79 19.64
N HIS A 206 -13.98 -11.37 20.36
CA HIS A 206 -13.83 -10.87 21.70
C HIS A 206 -13.13 -11.98 22.51
N TRP A 207 -11.81 -11.98 22.49
CA TRP A 207 -11.00 -12.57 23.55
C TRP A 207 -11.25 -11.62 24.75
N MET A 208 -12.01 -11.87 25.81
CA MET A 208 -12.57 -13.04 26.53
C MET A 208 -13.81 -12.55 27.34
N PRO A 209 -14.82 -13.39 27.71
CA PRO A 209 -14.59 -14.36 28.77
C PRO A 209 -15.23 -15.73 28.49
N CYS A 210 -14.38 -16.74 28.32
CA CYS A 210 -14.74 -18.09 28.76
C CYS A 210 -14.54 -18.19 30.28
N CYS A 211 -15.36 -17.46 31.03
CA CYS A 211 -15.61 -17.68 32.46
C CYS A 211 -17.04 -17.20 32.73
N ARG A 212 -18.00 -17.94 32.18
CA ARG A 212 -19.40 -17.84 32.59
C ARG A 212 -19.46 -18.39 34.03
N LEU A 213 -19.34 -17.51 35.01
CA LEU A 213 -19.80 -17.75 36.38
C LEU A 213 -21.31 -17.96 36.33
N SER A 214 -21.71 -19.20 36.11
CA SER A 214 -23.06 -19.65 36.43
C SER A 214 -23.27 -19.52 37.94
N ARG A 215 -24.24 -18.69 38.34
CA ARG A 215 -24.78 -18.55 39.71
C ARG A 215 -25.11 -19.94 40.27
N PRO A 216 -24.81 -20.26 41.55
CA PRO A 216 -25.33 -21.49 42.13
C PRO A 216 -26.75 -21.25 42.64
N ALA A 217 -27.70 -22.01 42.12
CA ALA A 217 -28.89 -22.39 42.87
C ALA A 217 -28.86 -23.92 42.99
N ALA A 218 -28.80 -24.37 44.25
CA ALA A 218 -29.14 -25.69 44.76
C ALA A 218 -28.49 -26.95 44.13
N MET A 219 -27.70 -27.61 44.99
CA MET A 219 -27.52 -29.07 45.12
C MET A 219 -28.06 -29.96 43.99
N ALA A 220 -27.16 -30.54 43.19
CA ALA A 220 -27.23 -31.94 42.76
C ALA A 220 -25.95 -32.37 42.02
N THR A 221 -25.25 -33.35 42.61
CA THR A 221 -24.39 -34.39 42.01
C THR A 221 -23.60 -34.11 40.71
N LYS A 222 -22.26 -34.18 40.85
CA LYS A 222 -21.18 -34.24 39.83
C LYS A 222 -21.60 -34.75 38.44
N PRO A 223 -21.28 -34.03 37.34
CA PRO A 223 -21.35 -34.62 36.01
C PRO A 223 -20.10 -35.46 35.73
N SER A 224 -20.30 -36.75 35.49
CA SER A 224 -19.25 -37.64 34.95
C SER A 224 -19.00 -37.32 33.48
N CYS A 225 -17.74 -37.05 33.10
CA CYS A 225 -17.34 -37.04 31.70
C CYS A 225 -17.43 -38.46 31.13
N ARG A 226 -18.53 -38.78 30.42
CA ARG A 226 -18.60 -39.98 29.58
C ARG A 226 -17.95 -39.67 28.23
N ARG A 227 -16.91 -40.43 27.88
CA ARG A 227 -16.33 -40.44 26.53
C ARG A 227 -17.38 -40.99 25.55
N ALA A 228 -17.57 -40.29 24.43
CA ALA A 228 -18.29 -40.83 23.28
C ALA A 228 -17.50 -42.00 22.66
N PRO A 229 -18.15 -43.06 22.15
CA PRO A 229 -17.46 -44.16 21.47
C PRO A 229 -17.12 -43.79 20.01
N CYS A 230 -15.91 -44.14 19.57
CA CYS A 230 -15.52 -44.11 18.16
C CYS A 230 -16.33 -45.15 17.34
N PRO A 231 -16.68 -44.86 16.08
CA PRO A 231 -17.34 -45.83 15.21
C PRO A 231 -16.38 -46.99 14.86
N ARG A 232 -16.89 -48.23 14.92
CA ARG A 232 -16.19 -49.46 14.52
C ARG A 232 -16.00 -49.49 13.00
N ALA A 233 -14.77 -49.68 12.55
CA ALA A 233 -14.49 -50.20 11.21
C ALA A 233 -14.67 -51.72 11.22
N THR A 234 -15.56 -52.22 10.36
CA THR A 234 -15.61 -53.63 9.96
C THR A 234 -14.56 -53.88 8.88
N GLY A 235 -13.58 -54.74 9.14
CA GLY A 235 -12.63 -55.20 8.12
C GLY A 235 -11.32 -55.74 8.69
N SER A 236 -11.19 -57.06 8.66
CA SER A 236 -10.10 -57.96 9.10
C SER A 236 -8.65 -57.44 9.15
N GLY A 237 -7.94 -57.80 10.23
CA GLY A 237 -6.47 -57.86 10.28
C GLY A 237 -5.90 -57.62 11.68
N ASP A 238 -5.48 -58.70 12.35
CA ASP A 238 -4.97 -58.77 13.73
C ASP A 238 -3.81 -57.80 14.07
N ALA A 239 -3.93 -57.08 15.21
CA ALA A 239 -2.89 -57.01 16.26
C ALA A 239 -3.32 -56.13 17.47
N LEU A 240 -3.55 -56.82 18.58
CA LEU A 240 -3.73 -56.42 19.99
C LEU A 240 -3.49 -54.94 20.41
N CYS A 241 -4.58 -54.31 20.86
CA CYS A 241 -4.54 -53.35 21.97
C CYS A 241 -4.16 -54.06 23.29
N ARG A 242 -2.98 -53.77 23.86
CA ARG A 242 -2.71 -54.02 25.27
C ARG A 242 -2.80 -52.72 26.07
N SER A 243 -3.75 -52.75 27.00
CA SER A 243 -3.97 -51.82 28.10
C SER A 243 -2.75 -51.67 29.03
N ARG A 244 -2.41 -50.43 29.42
CA ARG A 244 -2.10 -50.04 30.83
C ARG A 244 -2.03 -48.52 31.01
N PRO A 245 -2.52 -47.97 32.15
CA PRO A 245 -2.55 -46.53 32.40
C PRO A 245 -1.23 -46.06 33.03
N ARG A 246 -0.71 -44.90 32.63
CA ARG A 246 0.32 -44.18 33.40
C ARG A 246 -0.21 -42.83 33.90
N ARG A 247 0.14 -42.58 35.15
CA ARG A 247 -0.39 -41.61 36.10
C ARG A 247 -0.14 -40.16 35.66
N HIS A 248 -1.10 -39.32 35.99
CA HIS A 248 -0.99 -37.86 35.97
C HIS A 248 0.10 -37.36 36.95
N HIS A 249 0.91 -36.41 36.48
CA HIS A 249 1.64 -35.46 37.32
C HIS A 249 1.26 -34.06 36.87
N CYS A 250 0.48 -33.36 37.72
CA CYS A 250 0.33 -31.91 37.66
C CYS A 250 1.52 -31.27 38.40
N PRO A 251 2.17 -30.23 37.86
CA PRO A 251 3.06 -29.40 38.65
C PRO A 251 2.23 -28.44 39.54
N ARG A 252 2.64 -28.33 40.81
CA ARG A 252 2.11 -27.40 41.81
C ARG A 252 2.49 -25.94 41.48
N PRO A 253 1.67 -24.95 41.87
CA PRO A 253 2.05 -23.55 41.84
C PRO A 253 2.97 -23.22 43.02
N LEU A 254 4.06 -22.51 42.76
CA LEU A 254 4.88 -21.88 43.79
C LEU A 254 4.28 -20.50 44.12
N HIS A 255 3.96 -20.30 45.39
CA HIS A 255 3.66 -19.01 45.98
C HIS A 255 4.84 -18.57 46.86
N LEU A 256 5.21 -17.29 46.69
CA LEU A 256 5.80 -16.34 47.65
C LEU A 256 7.24 -16.53 48.14
N ALA A 257 8.11 -15.61 47.70
CA ALA A 257 8.70 -14.59 48.57
C ALA A 257 8.87 -13.30 47.75
#